data_AF-A0A6J3QX69-F1
#
_entry.id   AF-A0A6J3QX69-F1
#
_cell.length_a   1.000
_cell.length_b   1.000
_cell.length_c   1.000
_cell.angle_alpha   90.00
_cell.angle_beta   90.00
_cell.angle_gamma   90.00
#
_symmetry.space_group_name_H-M   'P 1'
#
loop_
_entity.id
_entity.type
_entity.pdbx_description
1 polymer ?
#
loop_
_entity_poly.entity_id
_entity_poly.type
_entity_poly.pdbx_seq_one_letter_code
_entity_poly.pdbx_strand_id
1 'polypeptide(L)'
;MAATVTLEPAGRCRWDEPVRIAVRGLAPGQPVTLRASLRDEKDELFRAHARYCADAHGQLDLERAPALGGSFTGLEPMGLLWALEPEKPLLRLVKRDVQTPFTVELEVLDGHDPEAAELLGRAVNERDFLAPGVRREPVRVGRVRATLFLPPGTGPFPGILDLFGSGGGLCEYRASLLAGHGFAVLALAYFRFEDLPKYLNNVCLEYFEEAVDFMLQHPKSLCACSFGPTSILWSQ
;
A
#
# COMPACT_ATOMS: atom_id res chain seq x y z
N MET A 1 -33.74 -10.85 3.92
CA MET A 1 -32.52 -11.13 4.73
C MET A 1 -31.48 -10.12 4.29
N ALA A 2 -30.71 -9.53 5.19
CA ALA A 2 -29.68 -8.56 4.81
C ALA A 2 -28.57 -9.25 4.01
N ALA A 3 -28.06 -8.59 2.97
CA ALA A 3 -26.96 -9.12 2.19
C ALA A 3 -25.68 -9.15 3.04
N THR A 4 -24.93 -10.25 2.98
CA THR A 4 -23.68 -10.42 3.73
C THR A 4 -22.51 -10.27 2.77
N VAL A 5 -21.60 -9.34 3.07
CA VAL A 5 -20.35 -9.13 2.34
C VAL A 5 -19.24 -9.91 3.05
N THR A 6 -18.56 -10.78 2.32
CA THR A 6 -17.42 -11.58 2.81
C THR A 6 -16.16 -11.20 2.09
N LEU A 7 -15.06 -11.13 2.84
CA LEU A 7 -13.73 -10.80 2.36
C LEU A 7 -12.81 -11.99 2.58
N GLU A 8 -11.98 -12.32 1.59
CA GLU A 8 -10.96 -13.35 1.70
C GLU A 8 -9.61 -12.75 1.25
N PRO A 9 -8.62 -12.61 2.17
CA PRO A 9 -8.67 -12.96 3.59
C PRO A 9 -9.63 -12.08 4.42
N ALA A 10 -10.24 -12.66 5.46
CA ALA A 10 -11.27 -11.99 6.28
C ALA A 10 -10.70 -10.99 7.31
N GLY A 11 -9.41 -11.06 7.59
CA GLY A 11 -8.72 -10.18 8.52
C GLY A 11 -8.22 -8.89 7.87
N ARG A 12 -7.30 -8.21 8.57
CA ARG A 12 -6.50 -7.15 7.95
C ARG A 12 -5.65 -7.75 6.83
N CYS A 13 -5.50 -7.00 5.76
CA CYS A 13 -4.67 -7.36 4.62
C CYS A 13 -3.73 -6.19 4.32
N ARG A 14 -2.60 -6.45 3.65
CA ARG A 14 -1.70 -5.36 3.27
C ARG A 14 -2.27 -4.57 2.11
N TRP A 15 -1.92 -3.29 2.01
CA TRP A 15 -2.38 -2.41 0.93
C TRP A 15 -2.09 -2.99 -0.47
N ASP A 16 -0.96 -3.68 -0.62
CA ASP A 16 -0.47 -4.29 -1.86
C ASP A 16 -0.94 -5.75 -2.10
N GLU A 17 -1.77 -6.32 -1.23
CA GLU A 17 -2.28 -7.69 -1.39
C GLU A 17 -3.69 -7.72 -2.02
N PRO A 18 -4.00 -8.66 -2.92
CA PRO A 18 -5.36 -8.81 -3.42
C PRO A 18 -6.33 -9.24 -2.30
N VAL A 19 -7.60 -8.84 -2.41
CA VAL A 19 -8.69 -9.32 -1.56
C VAL A 19 -9.84 -9.75 -2.45
N ARG A 20 -10.37 -10.95 -2.20
CA ARG A 20 -11.57 -11.43 -2.86
C ARG A 20 -12.80 -10.91 -2.12
N ILE A 21 -13.70 -10.30 -2.87
CA ILE A 21 -14.96 -9.73 -2.35
C ILE A 21 -16.11 -10.57 -2.89
N ALA A 22 -16.94 -11.09 -2.00
CA ALA A 22 -18.17 -11.78 -2.35
C ALA A 22 -19.36 -11.30 -1.53
N VAL A 23 -20.55 -11.38 -2.12
CA VAL A 23 -21.83 -11.01 -1.50
C VAL A 23 -22.76 -12.19 -1.58
N ARG A 24 -23.46 -12.48 -0.48
CA ARG A 24 -24.48 -13.55 -0.39
C ARG A 24 -25.79 -13.00 0.16
N GLY A 25 -26.88 -13.70 -0.14
CA GLY A 25 -28.21 -13.35 0.36
C GLY A 25 -28.94 -12.31 -0.50
N LEU A 26 -28.52 -12.14 -1.76
CA LEU A 26 -29.24 -11.37 -2.76
C LEU A 26 -30.37 -12.23 -3.37
N ALA A 27 -31.30 -11.62 -4.10
CA ALA A 27 -32.23 -12.34 -4.94
C ALA A 27 -31.53 -12.84 -6.22
N PRO A 28 -31.98 -13.96 -6.82
CA PRO A 28 -31.45 -14.44 -8.10
C PRO A 28 -31.51 -13.37 -9.18
N GLY A 29 -30.38 -13.06 -9.82
CA GLY A 29 -30.31 -12.04 -10.87
C GLY A 29 -30.48 -10.59 -10.37
N GLN A 30 -30.43 -10.34 -9.06
CA GLN A 30 -30.65 -9.00 -8.51
C GLN A 30 -29.59 -8.00 -9.02
N PRO A 31 -29.99 -6.87 -9.61
CA PRO A 31 -29.08 -5.79 -9.95
C PRO A 31 -28.62 -5.11 -8.67
N VAL A 32 -27.31 -4.93 -8.51
CA VAL A 32 -26.71 -4.25 -7.36
C VAL A 32 -25.58 -3.33 -7.78
N THR A 33 -25.30 -2.32 -6.97
CA THR A 33 -24.13 -1.46 -7.10
C THR A 33 -23.22 -1.65 -5.91
N LEU A 34 -21.97 -2.02 -6.14
CA LEU A 34 -20.95 -2.02 -5.09
C LEU A 34 -20.24 -0.67 -5.09
N ARG A 35 -20.07 -0.10 -3.90
CA ARG A 35 -19.33 1.14 -3.68
C ARG A 35 -18.22 0.92 -2.68
N ALA A 36 -17.03 1.40 -3.01
CA ALA A 36 -15.91 1.52 -2.09
C ALA A 36 -15.71 3.01 -1.73
N SER A 37 -15.53 3.29 -0.44
CA SER A 37 -15.21 4.62 0.08
C SER A 37 -13.99 4.53 1.00
N LEU A 38 -13.11 5.52 0.92
CA LEU A 38 -11.95 5.66 1.78
C LEU A 38 -11.72 7.13 2.10
N ARG A 39 -11.39 7.44 3.35
CA ARG A 39 -10.89 8.75 3.76
C ARG A 39 -9.40 8.66 4.03
N ASP A 40 -8.63 9.59 3.47
CA ASP A 40 -7.19 9.63 3.66
C ASP A 40 -6.80 10.35 4.96
N GLU A 41 -5.50 10.53 5.21
CA GLU A 41 -5.02 11.17 6.45
C GLU A 41 -5.32 12.67 6.52
N LYS A 42 -5.81 13.29 5.45
CA LYS A 42 -6.31 14.66 5.41
C LYS A 42 -7.83 14.74 5.46
N ASP A 43 -8.49 13.62 5.72
CA ASP A 43 -9.95 13.49 5.71
C ASP A 43 -10.58 13.79 4.33
N GLU A 44 -9.81 13.61 3.26
CA GLU A 44 -10.31 13.74 1.89
C GLU A 44 -10.91 12.40 1.41
N LEU A 45 -12.08 12.49 0.77
CA LEU A 45 -12.86 11.32 0.40
C LEU A 45 -12.50 10.82 -1.01
N PHE A 46 -12.26 9.52 -1.10
CA PHE A 46 -12.03 8.79 -2.34
C PHE A 46 -13.10 7.71 -2.51
N ARG A 47 -13.63 7.58 -3.72
CA ARG A 47 -14.71 6.62 -4.02
C ARG A 47 -14.52 5.94 -5.37
N ALA A 48 -15.01 4.72 -5.44
CA ALA A 48 -15.19 3.97 -6.67
C ALA A 48 -16.51 3.21 -6.57
N HIS A 49 -17.17 2.98 -7.70
CA HIS A 49 -18.35 2.13 -7.73
C HIS A 49 -18.43 1.33 -9.02
N ALA A 50 -19.09 0.17 -8.95
CA ALA A 50 -19.37 -0.64 -10.12
C ALA A 50 -20.70 -1.38 -9.96
N ARG A 51 -21.40 -1.52 -11.08
CA ARG A 51 -22.69 -2.21 -11.21
C ARG A 51 -22.48 -3.67 -11.54
N TYR A 52 -23.26 -4.54 -10.90
CA TYR A 52 -23.21 -5.99 -11.07
C TYR A 52 -24.62 -6.58 -11.05
N CYS A 53 -24.73 -7.85 -11.44
CA CYS A 53 -25.92 -8.67 -11.20
C CYS A 53 -25.52 -9.92 -10.42
N ALA A 54 -26.33 -10.29 -9.42
CA ALA A 54 -26.16 -11.56 -8.71
C ALA A 54 -26.41 -12.75 -9.65
N ASP A 55 -25.83 -13.90 -9.32
CA ASP A 55 -26.07 -15.15 -10.04
C ASP A 55 -27.47 -15.74 -9.72
N ALA A 56 -27.77 -16.91 -10.31
CA ALA A 56 -29.03 -17.62 -10.09
C ALA A 56 -29.25 -18.10 -8.64
N HIS A 57 -28.20 -18.09 -7.81
CA HIS A 57 -28.23 -18.46 -6.40
C HIS A 57 -28.24 -17.25 -5.48
N GLY A 58 -28.31 -16.02 -6.01
CA GLY A 58 -28.29 -14.81 -5.20
C GLY A 58 -26.90 -14.52 -4.61
N GLN A 59 -25.84 -14.91 -5.32
CA GLN A 59 -24.45 -14.66 -4.94
C GLN A 59 -23.76 -13.76 -5.97
N LEU A 60 -22.83 -12.95 -5.51
CA LEU A 60 -21.94 -12.16 -6.34
C LEU A 60 -20.51 -12.41 -5.88
N ASP A 61 -19.61 -12.72 -6.80
CA ASP A 61 -18.20 -12.94 -6.53
C ASP A 61 -17.39 -12.16 -7.57
N LEU A 62 -16.60 -11.18 -7.13
CA LEU A 62 -15.91 -10.25 -8.04
C LEU A 62 -14.80 -10.90 -8.86
N GLU A 63 -14.35 -12.11 -8.49
CA GLU A 63 -13.43 -12.91 -9.31
C GLU A 63 -14.12 -13.63 -10.46
N ARG A 64 -15.46 -13.62 -10.49
CA ARG A 64 -16.27 -14.40 -11.44
C ARG A 64 -17.27 -13.55 -12.21
N ALA A 65 -17.77 -12.49 -11.60
CA ALA A 65 -18.78 -11.61 -12.16
C ALA A 65 -18.13 -10.32 -12.69
N PRO A 66 -18.25 -10.03 -14.00
CA PRO A 66 -17.73 -8.79 -14.56
C PRO A 66 -18.56 -7.58 -14.12
N ALA A 67 -17.89 -6.46 -13.90
CA ALA A 67 -18.52 -5.15 -13.73
C ALA A 67 -19.20 -4.72 -15.03
N LEU A 68 -20.46 -4.29 -14.90
CA LEU A 68 -21.32 -3.85 -16.00
C LEU A 68 -21.15 -2.35 -16.33
N GLY A 69 -20.47 -1.59 -15.46
CA GLY A 69 -20.25 -0.15 -15.61
C GLY A 69 -20.11 0.56 -14.28
N GLY A 70 -19.75 1.84 -14.33
CA GLY A 70 -19.40 2.65 -13.16
C GLY A 70 -18.00 3.23 -13.37
N SER A 71 -17.18 3.25 -12.31
CA SER A 71 -15.77 3.64 -12.36
C SER A 71 -14.92 2.73 -13.26
N PHE A 72 -15.37 1.50 -13.53
CA PHE A 72 -14.70 0.52 -14.40
C PHE A 72 -15.69 -0.52 -14.96
N THR A 73 -15.25 -1.34 -15.91
CA THR A 73 -16.01 -2.44 -16.52
C THR A 73 -15.13 -3.69 -16.68
N GLY A 74 -15.75 -4.87 -16.84
CA GLY A 74 -15.04 -6.12 -17.06
C GLY A 74 -14.73 -6.90 -15.78
N LEU A 75 -14.00 -8.00 -15.91
CA LEU A 75 -13.66 -8.89 -14.80
C LEU A 75 -12.45 -8.34 -14.03
N GLU A 76 -12.72 -7.41 -13.12
CA GLU A 76 -11.71 -6.62 -12.40
C GLU A 76 -11.91 -6.76 -10.88
N PRO A 77 -11.38 -7.82 -10.23
CA PRO A 77 -11.67 -8.10 -8.81
C PRO A 77 -11.24 -6.99 -7.87
N MET A 78 -10.14 -6.30 -8.21
CA MET A 78 -9.56 -5.19 -7.45
C MET A 78 -9.99 -3.82 -7.97
N GLY A 79 -10.95 -3.76 -8.90
CA GLY A 79 -11.42 -2.53 -9.54
C GLY A 79 -11.88 -1.46 -8.54
N LEU A 80 -12.57 -1.88 -7.48
CA LEU A 80 -13.04 -0.97 -6.44
C LEU A 80 -11.91 -0.28 -5.65
N LEU A 81 -10.68 -0.78 -5.72
CA LEU A 81 -9.51 -0.23 -5.03
C LEU A 81 -8.65 0.61 -5.97
N TRP A 82 -8.32 0.11 -7.17
CA TRP A 82 -7.46 0.85 -8.09
C TRP A 82 -8.19 2.00 -8.80
N ALA A 83 -9.51 1.93 -8.94
CA ALA A 83 -10.34 2.97 -9.57
C ALA A 83 -10.86 4.02 -8.57
N LEU A 84 -10.30 4.08 -7.35
CA LEU A 84 -10.65 5.12 -6.37
C LEU A 84 -10.27 6.51 -6.91
N GLU A 85 -11.27 7.38 -7.03
CA GLU A 85 -11.10 8.77 -7.44
C GLU A 85 -11.45 9.72 -6.29
N PRO A 86 -10.75 10.87 -6.18
CA PRO A 86 -11.09 11.87 -5.17
C PRO A 86 -12.43 12.54 -5.50
N GLU A 87 -13.23 12.81 -4.48
CA GLU A 87 -14.48 13.56 -4.64
C GLU A 87 -14.22 15.02 -5.07
N LYS A 88 -13.11 15.60 -4.61
CA LYS A 88 -12.65 16.92 -5.04
C LYS A 88 -11.60 16.78 -6.15
N PRO A 89 -11.72 17.52 -7.27
CA PRO A 89 -10.74 17.46 -8.34
C PRO A 89 -9.31 17.78 -7.88
N LEU A 90 -8.32 17.19 -8.58
CA LEU A 90 -6.88 17.48 -8.42
C LEU A 90 -6.26 17.04 -7.09
N LEU A 91 -6.97 16.33 -6.23
CA LEU A 91 -6.41 15.76 -5.01
C LEU A 91 -5.65 14.46 -5.29
N ARG A 92 -4.58 14.25 -4.52
CA ARG A 92 -3.82 13.01 -4.49
C ARG A 92 -4.01 12.35 -3.14
N LEU A 93 -4.21 11.03 -3.14
CA LEU A 93 -4.32 10.24 -1.93
C LEU A 93 -3.08 10.41 -1.04
N VAL A 94 -3.27 10.81 0.23
CA VAL A 94 -2.19 11.04 1.18
C VAL A 94 -2.10 9.92 2.22
N LYS A 95 -1.00 9.16 2.18
CA LYS A 95 -0.56 8.25 3.24
C LYS A 95 0.85 8.64 3.70
N ARG A 96 1.02 8.93 4.99
CA ARG A 96 2.29 9.31 5.64
C ARG A 96 2.61 8.43 6.82
N ASP A 97 1.63 8.12 7.67
CA ASP A 97 1.86 7.25 8.83
C ASP A 97 1.60 5.79 8.48
N VAL A 98 2.67 5.06 8.18
CA VAL A 98 2.59 3.64 7.78
C VAL A 98 2.15 2.70 8.91
N GLN A 99 2.09 3.17 10.16
CA GLN A 99 1.70 2.35 11.31
C GLN A 99 0.18 2.23 11.45
N THR A 100 -0.59 3.05 10.74
CA THR A 100 -2.05 3.00 10.71
C THR A 100 -2.54 2.47 9.36
N PRO A 101 -3.60 1.63 9.35
CA PRO A 101 -4.20 1.18 8.10
C PRO A 101 -4.99 2.31 7.42
N PHE A 102 -5.34 2.08 6.15
CA PHE A 102 -6.52 2.72 5.58
C PHE A 102 -7.74 1.84 5.78
N THR A 103 -8.88 2.48 6.03
CA THR A 103 -10.18 1.81 6.17
C THR A 103 -10.96 2.00 4.89
N VAL A 104 -11.22 0.89 4.18
CA VAL A 104 -12.07 0.89 2.98
C VAL A 104 -13.45 0.37 3.37
N GLU A 105 -14.44 1.25 3.28
CA GLU A 105 -15.85 0.90 3.47
C GLU A 105 -16.40 0.34 2.16
N LEU A 106 -16.97 -0.86 2.23
CA LEU A 106 -17.61 -1.53 1.12
C LEU A 106 -19.11 -1.59 1.38
N GLU A 107 -19.89 -1.07 0.44
CA GLU A 107 -21.34 -1.02 0.50
C GLU A 107 -21.93 -1.78 -0.69
N VAL A 108 -22.99 -2.54 -0.44
CA VAL A 108 -23.83 -3.16 -1.47
C VAL A 108 -25.15 -2.43 -1.47
N LEU A 109 -25.46 -1.80 -2.59
CA LEU A 109 -26.66 -1.01 -2.78
C LEU A 109 -27.61 -1.71 -3.75
N ASP A 110 -28.91 -1.61 -3.51
CA ASP A 110 -29.93 -2.17 -4.38
C ASP A 110 -30.03 -1.39 -5.71
N GLY A 111 -30.14 -2.12 -6.81
CA GLY A 111 -30.31 -1.56 -8.14
C GLY A 111 -29.05 -0.92 -8.74
N HIS A 112 -29.26 -0.36 -9.92
CA HIS A 112 -28.25 0.36 -10.71
C HIS A 112 -28.51 1.88 -10.76
N ASP A 113 -29.57 2.32 -10.08
CA ASP A 113 -29.97 3.72 -10.01
C ASP A 113 -29.28 4.42 -8.82
N PRO A 114 -28.47 5.47 -9.05
CA PRO A 114 -27.78 6.18 -7.99
C PRO A 114 -28.70 6.96 -7.04
N GLU A 115 -29.93 7.30 -7.42
CA GLU A 115 -30.83 8.15 -6.60
C GLU A 115 -31.75 7.36 -5.66
N ALA A 116 -31.98 6.08 -5.92
CA ALA A 116 -32.93 5.22 -5.18
C ALA A 116 -32.25 4.07 -4.40
N ALA A 117 -30.94 4.19 -4.17
CA ALA A 117 -30.10 3.08 -3.73
C ALA A 117 -30.28 2.74 -2.23
N GLU A 118 -31.05 1.70 -1.92
CA GLU A 118 -31.17 1.14 -0.56
C GLU A 118 -29.92 0.34 -0.18
N LEU A 119 -29.41 0.51 1.05
CA LEU A 119 -28.26 -0.26 1.54
C LEU A 119 -28.66 -1.70 1.90
N LEU A 120 -28.17 -2.68 1.13
CA LEU A 120 -28.44 -4.10 1.34
C LEU A 120 -27.45 -4.75 2.31
N GLY A 121 -26.20 -4.27 2.34
CA GLY A 121 -25.13 -4.84 3.16
C GLY A 121 -23.88 -3.96 3.15
N ARG A 122 -23.02 -4.18 4.15
CA ARG A 122 -21.74 -3.46 4.26
C ARG A 122 -20.64 -4.35 4.85
N ALA A 123 -19.40 -4.05 4.52
CA ALA A 123 -18.21 -4.56 5.18
C ALA A 123 -17.14 -3.47 5.27
N VAL A 124 -16.18 -3.70 6.15
CA VAL A 124 -15.00 -2.83 6.29
C VAL A 124 -13.77 -3.66 6.03
N ASN A 125 -12.90 -3.19 5.15
CA ASN A 125 -11.59 -3.78 4.89
C ASN A 125 -10.50 -2.83 5.38
N GLU A 126 -9.82 -3.19 6.46
CA GLU A 126 -8.63 -2.48 6.93
C GLU A 126 -7.40 -2.96 6.14
N ARG A 127 -6.68 -2.01 5.55
CA ARG A 127 -5.54 -2.24 4.67
C ARG A 127 -4.27 -1.64 5.26
N ASP A 128 -3.41 -2.51 5.78
CA ASP A 128 -2.18 -2.14 6.50
C ASP A 128 -1.04 -1.73 5.54
N PHE A 129 -0.19 -0.82 5.98
CA PHE A 129 1.03 -0.41 5.26
C PHE A 129 2.31 -0.99 5.88
N LEU A 130 2.22 -1.58 7.06
CA LEU A 130 3.33 -2.23 7.75
C LEU A 130 3.00 -3.71 7.94
N ALA A 131 3.77 -4.57 7.28
CA ALA A 131 3.54 -6.01 7.36
C ALA A 131 3.82 -6.53 8.79
N PRO A 132 3.13 -7.59 9.24
CA PRO A 132 3.36 -8.18 10.55
C PRO A 132 4.84 -8.51 10.82
N GLY A 133 5.37 -8.02 11.94
CA GLY A 133 6.75 -8.26 12.36
C GLY A 133 7.81 -7.41 11.65
N VAL A 134 7.45 -6.58 10.65
CA VAL A 134 8.37 -5.58 10.10
C VAL A 134 8.66 -4.54 11.16
N ARG A 135 9.94 -4.26 11.38
CA ARG A 135 10.40 -3.24 12.32
C ARG A 135 10.65 -1.94 11.58
N ARG A 136 10.14 -0.84 12.16
CA ARG A 136 10.36 0.53 11.69
C ARG A 136 11.40 1.20 12.59
N GLU A 137 12.54 1.57 12.03
CA GLU A 137 13.68 2.13 12.75
C GLU A 137 14.08 3.46 12.11
N PRO A 138 13.69 4.61 12.70
CA PRO A 138 14.13 5.91 12.22
C PRO A 138 15.66 6.09 12.32
N VAL A 139 16.28 6.63 11.27
CA VAL A 139 17.73 6.76 11.12
C VAL A 139 18.14 8.24 11.12
N ARG A 140 18.99 8.61 12.09
CA ARG A 140 19.62 9.94 12.22
C ARG A 140 21.11 9.78 12.50
N VAL A 141 21.86 9.40 11.47
CA VAL A 141 23.30 9.15 11.55
C VAL A 141 24.02 10.17 10.68
N GLY A 142 24.94 10.95 11.25
CA GLY A 142 25.56 12.06 10.55
C GLY A 142 24.51 13.04 9.99
N ARG A 143 24.57 13.33 8.69
CA ARG A 143 23.55 14.13 7.98
C ARG A 143 22.38 13.30 7.42
N VAL A 144 22.49 11.96 7.37
CA VAL A 144 21.45 11.08 6.81
C VAL A 144 20.17 11.16 7.65
N ARG A 145 19.04 11.44 6.99
CA ARG A 145 17.70 11.38 7.58
C ARG A 145 16.83 10.41 6.80
N ALA A 146 16.46 9.32 7.46
CA ALA A 146 15.77 8.20 6.83
C ALA A 146 14.91 7.43 7.83
N THR A 147 14.15 6.46 7.32
CA THR A 147 13.55 5.40 8.13
C THR A 147 13.90 4.06 7.51
N LEU A 148 14.51 3.18 8.30
CA LEU A 148 14.85 1.82 7.92
C LEU A 148 13.70 0.88 8.28
N PHE A 149 13.28 0.05 7.34
CA PHE A 149 12.33 -1.03 7.55
C PHE A 149 13.05 -2.37 7.45
N LEU A 150 12.90 -3.20 8.47
CA LEU A 150 13.54 -4.51 8.55
C LEU A 150 12.49 -5.62 8.61
N PRO A 151 12.56 -6.64 7.74
CA PRO A 151 11.70 -7.81 7.84
C PRO A 151 11.87 -8.54 9.18
N PRO A 152 10.88 -9.34 9.59
CA PRO A 152 11.06 -10.25 10.71
C PRO A 152 12.13 -11.31 10.40
N GLY A 153 12.80 -11.80 11.44
CA GLY A 153 13.83 -12.84 11.33
C GLY A 153 15.24 -12.39 11.70
N THR A 154 16.20 -13.31 11.57
CA THR A 154 17.60 -13.09 11.97
C THR A 154 18.40 -12.30 10.94
N GLY A 155 17.94 -12.26 9.67
CA GLY A 155 18.70 -11.68 8.56
C GLY A 155 19.95 -12.50 8.20
N PRO A 156 20.85 -11.94 7.38
CA PRO A 156 20.77 -10.60 6.78
C PRO A 156 19.79 -10.56 5.60
N PHE A 157 19.26 -9.38 5.29
CA PHE A 157 18.27 -9.16 4.24
C PHE A 157 18.85 -8.33 3.10
N PRO A 158 18.52 -8.58 1.83
CA PRO A 158 18.96 -7.72 0.73
C PRO A 158 18.53 -6.26 0.96
N GLY A 159 19.48 -5.33 0.85
CA GLY A 159 19.28 -3.91 1.11
C GLY A 159 18.75 -3.13 -0.10
N ILE A 160 17.77 -2.26 0.11
CA ILE A 160 17.22 -1.34 -0.91
C ILE A 160 17.24 0.09 -0.36
N LEU A 161 17.72 1.03 -1.18
CA LEU A 161 17.56 2.46 -0.93
C LEU A 161 16.32 2.97 -1.67
N ASP A 162 15.32 3.45 -0.92
CA ASP A 162 14.05 3.93 -1.46
C ASP A 162 14.01 5.45 -1.53
N LEU A 163 13.88 5.99 -2.75
CA LEU A 163 13.90 7.42 -3.03
C LEU A 163 12.60 7.86 -3.71
N PHE A 164 11.97 8.88 -3.15
CA PHE A 164 10.85 9.57 -3.80
C PHE A 164 11.31 10.81 -4.57
N GLY A 165 10.40 11.38 -5.37
CA GLY A 165 10.70 12.54 -6.21
C GLY A 165 10.60 13.89 -5.51
N SER A 166 10.36 14.93 -6.31
CA SER A 166 10.40 16.36 -5.95
C SER A 166 9.35 16.86 -4.95
N GLY A 167 8.56 15.99 -4.34
CA GLY A 167 7.64 16.38 -3.25
C GLY A 167 8.39 16.80 -1.98
N GLY A 168 9.58 16.23 -1.75
CA GLY A 168 10.34 16.38 -0.51
C GLY A 168 9.65 15.72 0.68
N GLY A 169 10.23 15.90 1.86
CA GLY A 169 9.80 15.16 3.05
C GLY A 169 10.29 13.71 3.02
N LEU A 170 9.67 12.88 3.85
CA LEU A 170 9.92 11.44 3.91
C LEU A 170 8.61 10.69 3.57
N CYS A 171 8.67 9.84 2.56
CA CYS A 171 7.56 8.97 2.16
C CYS A 171 7.96 7.54 2.51
N GLU A 172 7.26 6.92 3.46
CA GLU A 172 7.67 5.62 4.00
C GLU A 172 6.89 4.43 3.40
N TYR A 173 5.72 4.68 2.82
CA TYR A 173 4.75 3.63 2.47
C TYR A 173 5.26 2.59 1.47
N ARG A 174 6.16 2.95 0.55
CA ARG A 174 6.73 1.98 -0.40
C ARG A 174 7.78 1.11 0.28
N ALA A 175 8.65 1.71 1.09
CA ALA A 175 9.65 0.99 1.86
C ALA A 175 9.03 0.04 2.88
N SER A 176 7.97 0.46 3.58
CA SER A 176 7.29 -0.38 4.58
C SER A 176 6.63 -1.61 3.94
N LEU A 177 5.99 -1.45 2.78
CA LEU A 177 5.39 -2.56 2.02
C LEU A 177 6.46 -3.52 1.47
N LEU A 178 7.52 -3.00 0.86
CA LEU A 178 8.63 -3.81 0.33
C LEU A 178 9.36 -4.61 1.42
N ALA A 179 9.48 -4.08 2.64
CA ALA A 179 10.04 -4.84 3.75
C ALA A 179 9.19 -6.06 4.14
N GLY A 180 7.89 -6.03 3.88
CA GLY A 180 7.01 -7.19 4.00
C GLY A 180 7.31 -8.32 3.00
N HIS A 181 8.13 -8.06 1.98
CA HIS A 181 8.58 -9.03 0.98
C HIS A 181 10.02 -9.49 1.20
N GLY A 182 10.61 -9.24 2.38
CA GLY A 182 11.91 -9.80 2.77
C GLY A 182 13.13 -8.91 2.50
N PHE A 183 12.93 -7.62 2.22
CA PHE A 183 14.00 -6.65 1.96
C PHE A 183 14.25 -5.73 3.17
N ALA A 184 15.51 -5.41 3.46
CA ALA A 184 15.82 -4.28 4.33
C ALA A 184 15.74 -2.99 3.49
N VAL A 185 14.78 -2.11 3.77
CA VAL A 185 14.51 -0.95 2.90
C VAL A 185 14.68 0.36 3.66
N LEU A 186 15.57 1.22 3.16
CA LEU A 186 15.81 2.55 3.73
C LEU A 186 15.04 3.61 2.93
N ALA A 187 13.93 4.11 3.48
CA ALA A 187 13.28 5.29 2.96
C ALA A 187 14.18 6.51 3.24
N LEU A 188 14.74 7.12 2.20
CA LEU A 188 15.69 8.23 2.33
C LEU A 188 15.02 9.56 1.97
N ALA A 189 15.01 10.49 2.94
CA ALA A 189 14.72 11.89 2.66
C ALA A 189 16.00 12.59 2.23
N TYR A 190 15.91 13.60 1.37
CA TYR A 190 17.07 14.38 0.91
C TYR A 190 16.81 15.90 0.85
N PHE A 191 15.58 16.35 1.10
CA PHE A 191 15.22 17.76 1.30
C PHE A 191 13.81 17.90 1.92
N ARG A 192 13.49 19.06 2.48
CA ARG A 192 12.20 19.39 3.15
C ARG A 192 11.80 18.41 4.25
N PHE A 193 12.76 17.88 4.98
CA PHE A 193 12.53 16.95 6.08
C PHE A 193 13.50 17.23 7.22
N GLU A 194 12.97 17.41 8.44
CA GLU A 194 13.76 17.71 9.64
C GLU A 194 14.76 18.86 9.40
N ASP A 195 16.05 18.62 9.60
CA ASP A 195 17.16 19.56 9.45
C ASP A 195 17.81 19.56 8.06
N LEU A 196 17.24 18.82 7.08
CA LEU A 196 17.69 18.84 5.70
C LEU A 196 17.37 20.18 4.99
N PRO A 197 18.04 20.48 3.86
CA PRO A 197 17.77 21.70 3.10
C PRO A 197 16.29 21.89 2.77
N LYS A 198 15.81 23.14 2.89
CA LYS A 198 14.41 23.50 2.57
C LYS A 198 14.11 23.46 1.06
N TYR A 199 15.13 23.61 0.23
CA TYR A 199 15.01 23.66 -1.22
C TYR A 199 16.04 22.73 -1.87
N LEU A 200 15.66 22.10 -2.97
CA LEU A 200 16.53 21.22 -3.75
C LEU A 200 17.28 22.04 -4.80
N ASN A 201 18.21 22.89 -4.35
CA ASN A 201 18.98 23.74 -5.27
C ASN A 201 20.16 22.99 -5.89
N ASN A 202 20.86 22.17 -5.10
CA ASN A 202 21.98 21.34 -5.52
C ASN A 202 21.80 19.92 -4.97
N VAL A 203 22.14 18.91 -5.77
CA VAL A 203 22.15 17.50 -5.35
C VAL A 203 23.60 17.09 -5.07
N CYS A 204 23.92 16.94 -3.78
CA CYS A 204 25.23 16.50 -3.30
C CYS A 204 25.21 14.96 -3.26
N LEU A 205 25.92 14.29 -4.19
CA LEU A 205 25.89 12.83 -4.30
C LEU A 205 26.53 12.12 -3.10
N GLU A 206 27.47 12.80 -2.44
CA GLU A 206 28.13 12.35 -1.21
C GLU A 206 27.10 12.10 -0.08
N TYR A 207 25.96 12.80 -0.09
CA TYR A 207 24.87 12.53 0.86
C TYR A 207 24.27 11.12 0.67
N PHE A 208 24.14 10.70 -0.59
CA PHE A 208 23.57 9.40 -0.94
C PHE A 208 24.59 8.29 -0.75
N GLU A 209 25.88 8.56 -0.98
CA GLU A 209 26.98 7.66 -0.64
C GLU A 209 26.98 7.32 0.85
N GLU A 210 26.85 8.33 1.74
CA GLU A 210 26.74 8.08 3.19
C GLU A 210 25.54 7.20 3.57
N ALA A 211 24.40 7.33 2.87
CA ALA A 211 23.23 6.49 3.10
C ALA A 211 23.45 5.04 2.61
N VAL A 212 24.19 4.87 1.50
CA VAL A 212 24.59 3.55 0.99
C VAL A 212 25.58 2.89 1.96
N ASP A 213 26.57 3.63 2.45
CA ASP A 213 27.54 3.15 3.44
C ASP A 213 26.86 2.74 4.75
N PHE A 214 25.89 3.53 5.22
CA PHE A 214 25.06 3.16 6.37
C PHE A 214 24.37 1.80 6.15
N MET A 215 23.78 1.58 4.97
CA MET A 215 23.13 0.30 4.63
C MET A 215 24.11 -0.85 4.48
N LEU A 216 25.31 -0.62 3.94
CA LEU A 216 26.36 -1.63 3.81
C LEU A 216 26.93 -2.07 5.16
N GLN A 217 27.03 -1.15 6.11
CA GLN A 217 27.54 -1.41 7.45
C GLN A 217 26.48 -1.97 8.41
N HIS A 218 25.20 -1.90 8.05
CA HIS A 218 24.12 -2.35 8.93
C HIS A 218 24.13 -3.88 9.08
N PRO A 219 24.19 -4.44 10.31
CA PRO A 219 24.45 -5.87 10.54
C PRO A 219 23.35 -6.81 9.99
N LYS A 220 22.15 -6.28 9.77
CA LYS A 220 21.02 -7.02 9.19
C LYS A 220 20.81 -6.78 7.70
N SER A 221 21.67 -6.01 7.06
CA SER A 221 21.62 -5.73 5.63
C SER A 221 22.70 -6.55 4.92
N LEU A 222 22.30 -7.27 3.87
CA LEU A 222 23.19 -7.96 2.95
C LEU A 222 23.32 -7.07 1.72
N CYS A 223 24.43 -6.37 1.61
CA CYS A 223 24.85 -5.72 0.39
C CYS A 223 26.27 -6.22 0.12
N ALA A 224 26.40 -7.16 -0.83
CA ALA A 224 27.64 -7.86 -1.10
C ALA A 224 28.64 -6.94 -1.80
N CYS A 225 29.42 -6.19 -1.03
CA CYS A 225 30.74 -5.73 -1.44
C CYS A 225 31.78 -6.56 -0.69
N SER A 226 32.04 -7.78 -1.17
CA SER A 226 33.18 -8.57 -0.72
C SER A 226 34.47 -7.96 -1.26
N PHE A 227 35.03 -6.95 -0.60
CA PHE A 227 36.46 -6.68 -0.68
C PHE A 227 37.15 -7.49 0.41
N GLY A 228 37.36 -8.78 0.13
CA GLY A 228 38.28 -9.58 0.93
C GLY A 228 39.72 -9.20 0.60
N PRO A 229 40.61 -9.01 1.60
CA PRO A 229 42.03 -8.88 1.32
C PRO A 229 42.55 -10.26 0.91
N THR A 230 42.66 -10.54 -0.38
CA THR A 230 43.52 -11.62 -0.86
C THR A 230 44.96 -11.24 -0.55
N SER A 231 45.41 -11.67 0.63
CA SER A 231 46.82 -11.87 0.91
C SER A 231 47.30 -12.96 -0.05
N ILE A 232 47.96 -12.53 -1.12
CA ILE A 232 48.80 -13.41 -1.94
C ILE A 232 49.99 -13.78 -1.05
N LEU A 233 49.88 -14.92 -0.39
CA LEU A 233 51.01 -15.60 0.23
C LEU A 233 51.94 -16.04 -0.90
N TRP A 234 53.14 -15.47 -0.91
CA TRP A 234 54.28 -16.03 -1.60
C TRP A 234 54.64 -17.37 -0.96
N SER A 235 54.77 -18.43 -1.75
CA SER A 235 55.57 -19.60 -1.37
C SER A 235 56.19 -20.28 -2.60
N GLN A 236 57.51 -20.15 -2.64
CA GLN A 236 58.58 -20.93 -3.30
C GLN A 236 58.59 -21.08 -4.82
#